data_AF-A0A9W9BYW4-F1
#
_entry.id   AF-A0A9W9BYW4-F1
#
_cell.length_a   1.000
_cell.length_b   1.000
_cell.length_c   1.000
_cell.angle_alpha   90.00
_cell.angle_beta   90.00
_cell.angle_gamma   90.00
#
_symmetry.space_group_name_H-M   'P 1'
#
loop_
_entity.id
_entity.type
_entity.pdbx_description
1 polymer ?
#
loop_
_entity_poly.entity_id
_entity_poly.type
_entity_poly.pdbx_seq_one_letter_code
_entity_poly.pdbx_strand_id
1 'polypeptide(L)'
;MAIFDLKKNLVFGTNTPSIRTPALLSRLNLPLNAGTIASLTYSTLYLLLSPNVAGASVTPFILGMAALANKIQTKYNSTKVNSIAVGLHVVSWILQFVGHGKYEGRKPALLDNLMQALFLAPLFVWYEILFKMGFYKQLKKDVEAGVEIEIAKLGKRKAKE
;
A
#
# COMPACT_ATOMS: atom_id res chain seq x y z
N MET A 1 35.27 -7.02 14.25
CA MET A 1 35.01 -5.60 13.96
C MET A 1 34.02 -5.50 12.81
N ALA A 2 32.76 -5.83 13.07
CA ALA A 2 31.67 -5.74 12.11
C ALA A 2 31.13 -4.30 12.14
N ILE A 3 31.81 -3.41 11.42
CA ILE A 3 31.20 -2.14 11.04
C ILE A 3 30.01 -2.53 10.19
N PHE A 4 28.82 -2.30 10.73
CA PHE A 4 27.54 -2.39 10.06
C PHE A 4 27.71 -2.00 8.58
N ASP A 5 27.50 -2.95 7.67
CA ASP A 5 27.39 -2.72 6.23
C ASP A 5 26.09 -1.94 5.97
N LEU A 6 26.08 -0.68 6.43
CA LEU A 6 24.96 0.25 6.40
C LEU A 6 24.49 0.50 4.96
N LYS A 7 25.37 0.22 3.98
CA LYS A 7 25.09 0.39 2.55
C LYS A 7 24.23 -0.71 1.94
N LYS A 8 24.05 -1.86 2.60
CA LYS A 8 23.25 -2.99 2.06
C LYS A 8 21.88 -3.19 2.72
N ASN A 9 21.61 -2.53 3.85
CA ASN A 9 20.58 -3.01 4.79
C ASN A 9 19.35 -2.12 5.00
N LEU A 10 19.22 -0.99 4.29
CA LEU A 10 18.09 -0.08 4.48
C LEU A 10 17.36 0.19 3.17
N VAL A 11 16.92 -0.87 2.50
CA VAL A 11 16.22 -0.69 1.23
C VAL A 11 14.77 -1.15 1.32
N PHE A 12 14.44 -2.20 2.07
CA PHE A 12 13.04 -2.62 2.30
C PHE A 12 12.86 -3.35 3.63
N GLY A 13 11.64 -3.31 4.19
CA GLY A 13 11.31 -3.88 5.50
C GLY A 13 11.61 -5.38 5.66
N THR A 14 11.71 -6.15 4.56
CA THR A 14 12.11 -7.55 4.56
C THR A 14 13.59 -7.78 4.88
N ASN A 15 14.45 -6.77 4.70
CA ASN A 15 15.88 -6.84 5.02
C ASN A 15 16.18 -6.57 6.50
N THR A 16 15.17 -6.19 7.29
CA THR A 16 15.36 -5.91 8.72
C THR A 16 15.48 -7.21 9.52
N PRO A 17 16.32 -7.24 10.58
CA PRO A 17 16.43 -8.42 11.43
C PRO A 17 15.07 -8.80 12.03
N SER A 18 14.72 -10.09 11.99
CA SER A 18 13.51 -10.56 12.63
C SER A 18 13.70 -10.75 14.13
N ILE A 19 12.72 -10.32 14.91
CA ILE A 19 12.63 -10.68 16.33
C ILE A 19 12.05 -12.09 16.51
N ARG A 20 11.85 -12.53 17.76
CA ARG A 20 11.29 -13.85 18.09
C ARG A 20 9.94 -14.07 17.40
N THR A 21 9.89 -15.00 16.46
CA THR A 21 8.69 -15.30 15.67
C THR A 21 7.90 -16.47 16.25
N PRO A 22 6.57 -16.31 16.43
CA PRO A 22 5.69 -17.44 16.71
C PRO A 22 5.75 -18.51 15.62
N ALA A 23 5.57 -19.78 16.00
CA ALA A 23 5.68 -20.92 15.07
C ALA A 23 4.74 -20.81 13.85
N LEU A 24 3.53 -20.27 14.03
CA LEU A 24 2.57 -20.08 12.95
C LEU A 24 3.10 -19.13 11.86
N LEU A 25 3.62 -17.97 12.26
CA LEU A 25 4.15 -16.98 11.33
C LEU A 25 5.40 -17.50 10.61
N SER A 26 6.27 -18.22 11.32
CA SER A 26 7.42 -18.89 10.72
C SER A 26 7.02 -19.90 9.64
N ARG A 27 5.97 -20.70 9.87
CA ARG A 27 5.45 -21.66 8.86
C ARG A 27 4.89 -20.96 7.62
N LEU A 28 4.37 -19.76 7.77
CA LEU A 28 3.80 -18.96 6.68
C LEU A 28 4.85 -18.10 5.95
N ASN A 29 6.15 -18.22 6.26
CA ASN A 29 7.21 -17.35 5.74
C ASN A 29 7.02 -15.87 6.10
N LEU A 30 6.47 -15.60 7.29
CA LEU A 30 6.23 -14.27 7.83
C LEU A 30 7.12 -14.02 9.07
N PRO A 31 8.45 -13.93 8.92
CA PRO A 31 9.30 -13.56 10.04
C PRO A 31 8.92 -12.15 10.54
N LEU A 32 8.97 -11.89 11.85
CA LEU A 32 8.62 -10.61 12.48
C LEU A 32 9.71 -9.58 12.25
N ASN A 33 9.89 -9.22 10.98
CA ASN A 33 10.66 -8.09 10.51
C ASN A 33 9.72 -6.90 10.25
N ALA A 34 10.27 -5.74 9.94
CA ALA A 34 9.50 -4.53 9.69
C ALA A 34 8.45 -4.70 8.58
N GLY A 35 8.75 -5.50 7.54
CA GLY A 35 7.80 -5.78 6.46
C GLY A 35 6.55 -6.51 6.96
N THR A 36 6.74 -7.60 7.71
CA THR A 36 5.62 -8.37 8.29
C THR A 36 4.84 -7.55 9.32
N ILE A 37 5.52 -6.75 10.14
CA ILE A 37 4.85 -5.87 11.11
C ILE A 37 3.97 -4.85 10.38
N ALA A 38 4.50 -4.19 9.34
CA ALA A 38 3.72 -3.27 8.53
C ALA A 38 2.51 -3.96 7.90
N SER A 39 2.70 -5.16 7.33
CA SER A 39 1.60 -5.95 6.76
C SER A 39 0.53 -6.30 7.79
N LEU A 40 0.90 -6.71 9.00
CA LEU A 40 -0.06 -6.97 10.09
C LEU A 40 -0.80 -5.70 10.52
N THR A 41 -0.10 -4.56 10.59
CA THR A 41 -0.71 -3.25 10.88
C THR A 41 -1.74 -2.89 9.81
N TYR A 42 -1.39 -3.00 8.53
CA TYR A 42 -2.31 -2.70 7.43
C TYR A 42 -3.51 -3.67 7.39
N SER A 43 -3.28 -4.97 7.58
CA SER A 43 -4.38 -5.95 7.66
C SER A 43 -5.34 -5.62 8.81
N THR A 44 -4.81 -5.32 9.99
CA THR A 44 -5.62 -4.95 11.16
C THR A 44 -6.38 -3.66 10.92
N LEU A 45 -5.70 -2.63 10.39
CA LEU A 45 -6.30 -1.35 10.06
C LEU A 45 -7.48 -1.52 9.08
N TYR A 46 -7.32 -2.33 8.03
CA TYR A 46 -8.38 -2.52 7.02
C TYR A 46 -9.54 -3.37 7.50
N LEU A 47 -9.30 -4.33 8.39
CA LEU A 47 -10.37 -5.05 9.07
C LEU A 47 -11.20 -4.10 9.95
N LEU A 48 -10.55 -3.17 10.67
CA LEU A 48 -11.23 -2.21 11.53
C LEU A 48 -11.96 -1.13 10.74
N LEU A 49 -11.33 -0.60 9.70
CA LEU A 49 -11.89 0.46 8.87
C LEU A 49 -13.04 -0.05 7.97
N SER A 50 -12.95 -1.31 7.56
CA SER A 50 -13.89 -1.93 6.64
C SER A 50 -14.29 -3.32 7.15
N PRO A 51 -15.16 -3.40 8.18
CA PRO A 51 -15.58 -4.65 8.82
C PRO A 51 -16.59 -5.43 7.96
N ASN A 52 -16.24 -5.67 6.70
CA ASN A 52 -17.00 -6.40 5.70
C ASN A 52 -16.08 -7.35 4.91
N VAL A 53 -16.63 -8.01 3.88
CA VAL A 53 -15.87 -8.96 3.07
C VAL A 53 -14.67 -8.32 2.36
N ALA A 54 -14.68 -7.03 2.06
CA ALA A 54 -13.55 -6.35 1.41
C ALA A 54 -12.34 -6.22 2.35
N GLY A 55 -12.57 -5.80 3.61
CA GLY A 55 -11.51 -5.73 4.62
C GLY A 55 -11.02 -7.12 5.05
N ALA A 56 -11.92 -8.11 5.07
CA ALA A 56 -11.53 -9.50 5.29
C ALA A 56 -10.69 -10.07 4.14
N SER A 57 -11.06 -9.78 2.89
CA SER A 57 -10.43 -10.36 1.70
C SER A 57 -9.09 -9.71 1.34
N VAL A 58 -8.84 -8.45 1.73
CA VAL A 58 -7.53 -7.80 1.49
C VAL A 58 -6.44 -8.38 2.40
N THR A 59 -6.80 -8.89 3.58
CA THR A 59 -5.85 -9.45 4.56
C THR A 59 -5.00 -10.61 4.00
N PRO A 60 -5.57 -11.69 3.44
CA PRO A 60 -4.76 -12.76 2.86
C PRO A 60 -3.92 -12.30 1.68
N PHE A 61 -4.34 -11.27 0.94
CA PHE A 61 -3.55 -10.70 -0.14
C PHE A 61 -2.30 -9.97 0.40
N ILE A 62 -2.47 -9.10 1.39
CA ILE A 62 -1.37 -8.37 2.04
C ILE A 62 -0.37 -9.33 2.68
N LEU A 63 -0.87 -10.30 3.47
CA LEU A 63 -0.01 -11.28 4.14
C LEU A 63 0.64 -12.24 3.14
N GLY A 64 -0.07 -12.65 2.08
CA GLY A 64 0.48 -13.48 1.02
C GLY A 64 1.62 -12.78 0.26
N MET A 65 1.47 -11.49 -0.05
CA MET A 65 2.53 -10.69 -0.67
C MET A 65 3.74 -10.52 0.26
N ALA A 66 3.52 -10.32 1.56
CA ALA A 66 4.60 -10.25 2.55
C ALA A 66 5.36 -11.58 2.67
N ALA A 67 4.63 -12.70 2.71
CA ALA A 67 5.22 -14.04 2.73
C ALA A 67 6.04 -14.32 1.46
N LEU A 68 5.51 -13.94 0.29
CA LEU A 68 6.20 -14.06 -0.98
C LEU A 68 7.46 -13.20 -1.02
N ALA A 69 7.39 -11.94 -0.57
CA ALA A 69 8.53 -11.04 -0.52
C ALA A 69 9.66 -11.59 0.36
N ASN A 70 9.33 -12.09 1.56
CA ASN A 70 10.29 -12.75 2.45
C ASN A 70 10.90 -14.01 1.81
N LYS A 71 10.09 -14.83 1.14
CA LYS A 71 10.56 -16.03 0.43
C LYS A 71 11.48 -15.70 -0.74
N ILE A 72 11.19 -14.66 -1.51
CA ILE A 72 12.05 -14.20 -2.62
C ILE A 72 13.38 -13.68 -2.05
N GLN A 73 13.34 -12.92 -0.95
CA GLN A 73 14.53 -12.35 -0.32
C GLN A 73 15.52 -13.42 0.17
N THR A 74 15.02 -14.55 0.67
CA THR A 74 15.87 -15.66 1.15
C THR A 74 16.32 -16.60 0.03
N LYS A 75 15.51 -16.75 -1.03
CA LYS A 75 15.79 -17.70 -2.12
C LYS A 75 16.76 -17.14 -3.17
N TYR A 76 16.74 -15.84 -3.42
CA TYR A 76 17.51 -15.21 -4.50
C TYR A 76 18.60 -14.28 -3.97
N ASN A 77 19.51 -13.86 -4.85
CA ASN A 77 20.55 -12.90 -4.50
C ASN A 77 19.95 -11.59 -3.99
N SER A 78 20.22 -11.25 -2.73
CA SER A 78 19.63 -10.10 -2.04
C SER A 78 19.94 -8.77 -2.72
N THR A 79 21.13 -8.60 -3.29
CA THR A 79 21.50 -7.39 -4.04
C THR A 79 20.60 -7.23 -5.25
N LYS A 80 20.39 -8.30 -6.03
CA LYS A 80 19.53 -8.26 -7.23
C LYS A 80 18.07 -7.97 -6.88
N VAL A 81 17.54 -8.65 -5.86
CA VAL A 81 16.15 -8.42 -5.39
C VAL A 81 15.97 -6.98 -4.93
N ASN A 82 16.89 -6.46 -4.12
CA ASN A 82 16.84 -5.08 -3.64
C ASN A 82 16.97 -4.07 -4.78
N SER A 83 17.86 -4.28 -5.75
CA SER A 83 17.99 -3.39 -6.92
C SER A 83 16.69 -3.32 -7.73
N ILE A 84 16.04 -4.46 -7.97
CA ILE A 84 14.74 -4.50 -8.66
C ILE A 84 13.68 -3.77 -7.84
N ALA A 85 13.62 -4.04 -6.53
CA ALA A 85 12.63 -3.41 -5.66
C ALA A 85 12.80 -1.88 -5.58
N VAL A 86 14.04 -1.36 -5.56
CA VAL A 86 14.31 0.09 -5.65
C VAL A 86 13.86 0.65 -6.99
N GLY A 87 14.20 -0.04 -8.09
CA GLY A 87 13.79 0.36 -9.42
C GLY A 87 12.26 0.49 -9.52
N LEU A 88 11.52 -0.51 -9.04
CA LEU A 88 10.07 -0.49 -8.98
C LEU A 88 9.55 0.67 -8.10
N HIS A 89 10.12 0.86 -6.92
CA HIS A 89 9.71 1.93 -6.01
C HIS A 89 9.87 3.32 -6.65
N VAL A 90 11.03 3.60 -7.23
CA VAL A 90 11.32 4.88 -7.91
C VAL A 90 10.38 5.08 -9.09
N VAL A 91 10.19 4.06 -9.93
CA VAL A 91 9.26 4.14 -11.08
C VAL A 91 7.83 4.40 -10.61
N SER A 92 7.36 3.73 -9.55
CA SER A 92 6.03 3.97 -8.98
C SER A 92 5.85 5.40 -8.50
N TRP A 93 6.85 5.99 -7.83
CA TRP A 93 6.80 7.40 -7.42
C TRP A 93 6.80 8.36 -8.60
N ILE A 94 7.63 8.11 -9.62
CA ILE A 94 7.64 8.93 -10.85
C ILE A 94 6.25 8.89 -11.49
N LEU A 95 5.66 7.70 -11.66
CA LEU A 95 4.32 7.55 -12.22
C LEU A 95 3.26 8.27 -11.37
N GLN A 96 3.36 8.20 -10.04
CA GLN A 96 2.43 8.90 -9.14
C GLN A 96 2.52 10.42 -9.27
N PHE A 97 3.73 10.98 -9.25
CA PHE A 97 3.91 12.43 -9.38
C PHE A 97 3.58 12.93 -10.78
N VAL A 98 3.93 12.19 -11.83
CA VAL A 98 3.57 12.55 -13.21
C VAL A 98 2.06 12.45 -13.41
N GLY A 99 1.41 11.40 -12.89
CA GLY A 99 -0.05 11.24 -12.87
C GLY A 99 -0.75 12.47 -12.28
N HIS A 100 -0.44 12.78 -11.01
CA HIS A 100 -1.09 13.89 -10.32
C HIS A 100 -0.70 15.27 -10.90
N GLY A 101 0.57 15.47 -11.22
CA GLY A 101 1.08 16.76 -11.68
C GLY A 101 0.70 17.09 -13.12
N LYS A 102 0.89 16.16 -14.07
CA LYS A 102 0.70 16.40 -15.50
C LYS A 102 -0.72 16.09 -15.96
N TYR A 103 -1.33 15.02 -15.46
CA TYR A 103 -2.62 14.54 -15.97
C TYR A 103 -3.80 15.04 -15.12
N GLU A 104 -3.66 15.11 -13.80
CA GLU A 104 -4.74 15.59 -12.93
C GLU A 104 -4.64 17.10 -12.62
N GLY A 105 -3.47 17.73 -12.83
CA GLY A 105 -3.24 19.15 -12.57
C GLY A 105 -3.45 19.54 -11.10
N ARG A 106 -3.36 18.58 -10.17
CA ARG A 106 -3.61 18.77 -8.73
C ARG A 106 -2.34 18.47 -7.95
N LYS A 107 -2.20 19.13 -6.79
CA LYS A 107 -1.13 18.77 -5.84
C LYS A 107 -1.36 17.33 -5.38
N PRO A 108 -0.31 16.50 -5.28
CA PRO A 108 -0.46 15.13 -4.81
C PRO A 108 -1.01 15.15 -3.37
N ALA A 109 -2.02 14.32 -3.11
CA ALA A 109 -2.70 14.24 -1.80
C ALA A 109 -1.74 13.93 -0.64
N LEU A 110 -0.56 13.38 -0.94
CA LEU A 110 0.52 13.17 0.01
C LEU A 110 1.03 14.48 0.66
N LEU A 111 0.93 15.62 -0.03
CA LEU A 111 1.37 16.91 0.49
C LEU A 111 0.32 17.60 1.36
N ASP A 112 -0.95 17.29 1.17
CA ASP A 112 -2.07 17.94 1.87
C ASP A 112 -2.61 17.09 3.03
N ASN A 113 -2.65 15.75 2.87
CA ASN A 113 -3.09 14.82 3.91
C ASN A 113 -2.39 13.46 3.79
N LEU A 114 -1.11 13.43 4.17
CA LEU A 114 -0.25 12.25 4.08
C LEU A 114 -0.84 11.02 4.75
N MET A 115 -1.37 11.16 5.97
CA MET A 115 -1.90 10.02 6.72
C MET A 115 -3.12 9.42 6.02
N GLN A 116 -4.07 10.24 5.59
CA GLN A 116 -5.24 9.74 4.86
C GLN A 116 -4.84 9.12 3.53
N ALA A 117 -3.93 9.75 2.78
CA ALA A 117 -3.45 9.23 1.51
C ALA A 117 -2.71 7.89 1.67
N LEU A 118 -1.86 7.75 2.70
CA LEU A 118 -1.08 6.54 2.91
C LEU A 118 -1.95 5.36 3.38
N PHE A 119 -2.90 5.62 4.28
CA PHE A 119 -3.72 4.56 4.87
C PHE A 119 -4.96 4.23 4.05
N LEU A 120 -5.68 5.22 3.50
CA LEU A 120 -6.95 4.95 2.80
C LEU A 120 -6.76 4.58 1.33
N ALA A 121 -5.74 5.13 0.67
CA ALA A 121 -5.59 4.92 -0.78
C ALA A 121 -5.43 3.44 -1.16
N PRO A 122 -4.63 2.60 -0.47
CA PRO A 122 -4.51 1.20 -0.88
C PRO A 122 -5.81 0.42 -0.67
N LEU A 123 -6.60 0.74 0.36
CA LEU A 123 -7.92 0.14 0.54
C LEU A 123 -8.90 0.59 -0.56
N PHE A 124 -8.84 1.86 -0.97
CA PHE A 124 -9.64 2.36 -2.08
C PHE A 124 -9.33 1.63 -3.40
N VAL A 125 -8.05 1.42 -3.72
CA VAL A 125 -7.64 0.63 -4.89
C VAL A 125 -8.17 -0.81 -4.81
N TRP A 126 -8.16 -1.41 -3.62
CA TRP A 126 -8.76 -2.73 -3.42
C TRP A 126 -10.27 -2.74 -3.71
N TYR A 127 -11.00 -1.73 -3.24
CA TYR A 127 -12.41 -1.55 -3.57
C TYR A 127 -12.66 -1.39 -5.07
N GLU A 128 -11.83 -0.64 -5.79
CA GLU A 128 -11.95 -0.52 -7.24
C GLU A 128 -11.80 -1.86 -7.97
N ILE A 129 -10.87 -2.72 -7.52
CA ILE A 129 -10.72 -4.07 -8.06
C ILE A 129 -12.01 -4.88 -7.83
N LEU A 130 -12.55 -4.83 -6.61
CA LEU A 130 -13.80 -5.51 -6.27
C LEU A 130 -15.00 -4.97 -7.08
N PHE A 131 -15.04 -3.66 -7.31
CA PHE A 131 -16.05 -3.03 -8.18
C PHE A 131 -15.95 -3.53 -9.61
N LYS A 132 -14.73 -3.66 -10.16
CA LYS A 132 -14.49 -4.23 -11.51
C LYS A 132 -14.88 -5.70 -11.59
N MET A 133 -14.76 -6.45 -10.49
CA MET A 133 -15.25 -7.82 -10.37
C MET A 133 -16.79 -7.90 -10.17
N GLY A 134 -17.49 -6.77 -10.05
CA GLY A 134 -18.95 -6.71 -9.95
C GLY A 134 -19.50 -6.71 -8.52
N PHE A 135 -18.65 -6.65 -7.50
CA PHE A 135 -19.07 -6.52 -6.10
C PHE A 135 -19.44 -5.07 -5.74
N TYR A 136 -20.16 -4.89 -4.63
CA TYR A 136 -20.43 -3.57 -4.03
C TYR A 136 -20.99 -2.51 -4.99
N LYS A 137 -21.85 -2.90 -5.94
CA LYS A 137 -22.41 -2.01 -6.97
C LYS A 137 -23.09 -0.76 -6.42
N GLN A 138 -23.80 -0.89 -5.28
CA GLN A 138 -24.44 0.27 -4.64
C GLN A 138 -23.41 1.24 -4.08
N LEU A 139 -22.44 0.74 -3.32
CA LEU A 139 -21.34 1.55 -2.78
C LEU A 139 -20.58 2.28 -3.89
N LYS A 140 -20.33 1.62 -5.03
CA LYS A 140 -19.72 2.27 -6.20
C LYS A 140 -20.54 3.48 -6.66
N LYS A 141 -21.86 3.32 -6.82
CA LYS A 141 -22.76 4.42 -7.22
C LYS A 141 -22.74 5.56 -6.22
N ASP A 142 -22.76 5.24 -4.92
CA ASP A 142 -22.77 6.25 -3.86
C ASP A 142 -21.45 7.05 -3.85
N VAL A 143 -20.32 6.38 -4.06
CA VAL A 143 -19.00 7.02 -4.19
C VAL A 143 -18.95 7.92 -5.43
N GLU A 144 -19.40 7.43 -6.59
CA GLU A 144 -19.44 8.21 -7.85
C GLU A 144 -20.31 9.46 -7.70
N ALA A 145 -21.51 9.33 -7.14
CA ALA A 145 -22.40 10.46 -6.86
C ALA A 145 -21.75 11.48 -5.90
N GLY A 146 -21.05 11.01 -4.87
CA GLY A 146 -20.31 11.88 -3.95
C GLY A 146 -19.19 12.68 -4.64
N VAL A 147 -18.45 12.03 -5.55
CA VAL A 147 -17.39 12.67 -6.35
C VAL A 147 -17.99 13.74 -7.27
N GLU A 148 -19.09 13.46 -7.94
CA GLU A 148 -19.78 14.44 -8.81
C GLU A 148 -20.23 15.68 -8.04
N ILE A 149 -20.81 15.50 -6.84
CA ILE A 149 -21.20 16.60 -5.95
C ILE A 149 -19.99 17.46 -5.58
N GLU A 150 -18.87 16.85 -5.24
CA GLU A 150 -17.66 17.57 -4.83
C GLU A 150 -17.02 18.33 -5.99
N ILE A 151 -16.99 17.73 -7.19
CA ILE A 151 -16.54 18.41 -8.42
C ILE A 151 -17.42 19.63 -8.71
N ALA A 152 -18.75 19.50 -8.59
CA ALA A 152 -19.67 20.61 -8.81
C ALA A 152 -19.47 21.75 -7.80
N LYS A 153 -19.20 21.43 -6.53
CA LYS A 153 -18.87 22.43 -5.48
C LYS A 153 -17.57 23.17 -5.79
N LEU A 154 -16.52 22.45 -6.19
CA LEU A 154 -15.24 23.05 -6.58
C LEU A 154 -15.39 23.99 -7.78
N GLY A 155 -16.23 23.63 -8.77
CA GLY A 155 -16.56 24.51 -9.90
C GLY A 155 -17.24 25.80 -9.47
N LYS A 156 -18.24 25.72 -8.57
CA LYS A 156 -18.94 26.90 -8.04
C LYS A 156 -18.02 27.81 -7.21
N ARG A 157 -17.09 27.25 -6.43
CA ARG A 157 -16.14 28.02 -5.63
C ARG A 157 -15.21 28.84 -6.53
N LYS A 158 -14.67 28.24 -7.59
CA LYS A 158 -13.81 28.92 -8.58
C LYS A 158 -14.54 30.01 -9.36
N ALA A 159 -15.86 29.95 -9.49
CA ALA A 159 -16.65 30.98 -10.17
C ALA A 159 -17.00 32.18 -9.26
N LYS A 160 -16.78 32.07 -7.94
CA LYS A 160 -17.06 33.10 -6.94
C LYS A 160 -15.79 33.82 -6.46
N GLU A 161 -14.63 33.18 -6.63
CA GLU A 161 -13.29 33.76 -6.45
C GLU A 161 -12.88 34.52 -7.72
#